data_AF-A0A1V5GYC3-F1
#
_entry.id   AF-A0A1V5GYC3-F1
#
_cell.length_a   1.000
_cell.length_b   1.000
_cell.length_c   1.000
_cell.angle_alpha   90.00
_cell.angle_beta   90.00
_cell.angle_gamma   90.00
#
_symmetry.space_group_name_H-M   'P 1'
#
loop_
_entity.id
_entity.type
_entity.pdbx_description
1 polymer ?
#
loop_
_entity_poly.entity_id
_entity_poly.type
_entity_poly.pdbx_seq_one_letter_code
_entity_poly.pdbx_strand_id
1 'polypeptide(L)'
;MGLTARQTPLIAATLRQLEHIEVDFSKSSLKPALFEAHKFAAPVAFSNGIIFTSEFVKKSEVLKAYFERINFMPQRIVFVDDTKRHVEDLAHVFSALGVTVIGLHYPLVQARNTPWNQAKANDIFEHCNHDTAVSDQRCRQAIEAY
;
A
#
# COMPACT_ATOMS: atom_id res chain seq x y z
N MET A 1 8.95 0.28 -0.44
CA MET A 1 8.53 1.43 0.40
C MET A 1 7.22 1.10 1.12
N GLY A 2 6.93 1.75 2.26
CA GLY A 2 5.68 1.57 3.02
C GLY A 2 4.75 2.78 2.95
N LEU A 3 3.44 2.56 3.15
CA LEU A 3 2.42 3.62 3.24
C LEU A 3 1.38 3.22 4.30
N THR A 4 1.26 4.01 5.36
CA THR A 4 0.44 3.66 6.53
C THR A 4 -0.45 4.81 6.98
N ALA A 5 -1.65 4.48 7.45
CA ALA A 5 -2.58 5.44 8.08
C ALA A 5 -2.27 5.68 9.57
N ARG A 6 -1.14 5.16 10.08
CA ARG A 6 -0.67 5.42 11.44
C ARG A 6 -0.20 6.87 11.58
N GLN A 7 -0.76 7.56 12.57
CA GLN A 7 -0.44 8.95 12.87
C GLN A 7 1.03 9.15 13.24
N THR A 8 1.56 10.34 12.97
CA THR A 8 2.95 10.76 13.22
C THR A 8 3.49 10.42 14.63
N PRO A 9 2.72 10.53 15.73
CA PRO A 9 3.21 10.14 17.06
C PRO A 9 3.59 8.64 17.18
N LEU A 10 3.07 7.78 16.29
CA LEU A 10 3.34 6.34 16.30
C LEU A 10 4.55 5.94 15.45
N ILE A 11 5.28 6.90 14.84
CA ILE A 11 6.45 6.60 13.99
C ILE A 11 7.47 5.77 14.78
N ALA A 12 7.95 6.26 15.92
CA ALA A 12 9.00 5.59 16.68
C ALA A 12 8.58 4.18 17.14
N ALA A 13 7.32 4.00 17.56
CA ALA A 13 6.80 2.69 17.92
C ALA A 13 6.70 1.74 16.72
N THR A 14 6.29 2.26 15.56
CA THR A 14 6.18 1.48 14.31
C THR A 14 7.55 1.04 13.82
N LEU A 15 8.55 1.93 13.85
CA LEU A 15 9.91 1.59 13.44
C LEU A 15 10.52 0.49 14.34
N ARG A 16 10.32 0.58 15.67
CA ARG A 16 10.74 -0.49 16.59
C ARG A 16 10.04 -1.83 16.30
N GLN A 17 8.76 -1.80 15.97
CA GLN A 17 8.01 -3.02 15.62
C GLN A 17 8.54 -3.66 14.34
N LEU A 18 8.86 -2.86 13.32
CA LEU A 18 9.43 -3.35 12.06
C LEU A 18 10.83 -3.91 12.24
N GLU A 19 11.66 -3.25 13.06
CA GLU A 19 12.99 -3.73 13.43
C GLU A 19 12.93 -5.11 14.11
N HIS A 20 11.98 -5.31 15.03
CA HIS A 20 11.80 -6.58 15.73
C HIS A 20 11.41 -7.75 14.80
N ILE A 21 10.79 -7.47 13.65
CA ILE A 21 10.44 -8.48 12.64
C ILE A 21 11.39 -8.45 11.44
N GLU A 22 12.54 -7.79 11.57
CA GLU A 22 13.60 -7.69 10.57
C GLU A 22 13.15 -7.09 9.22
N VAL A 23 12.12 -6.24 9.24
CA VAL A 23 11.63 -5.52 8.06
C VAL A 23 12.23 -4.12 8.00
N ASP A 24 12.91 -3.81 6.90
CA ASP A 24 13.53 -2.50 6.67
C ASP A 24 13.12 -1.91 5.32
N PHE A 25 12.26 -0.88 5.36
CA PHE A 25 11.79 -0.17 4.17
C PHE A 25 12.77 0.88 3.64
N SER A 26 13.81 1.24 4.40
CA SER A 26 14.78 2.27 4.00
C SER A 26 15.62 1.82 2.79
N LYS A 27 15.92 0.52 2.70
CA LYS A 27 16.71 -0.10 1.63
C LYS A 27 16.08 0.01 0.24
N SER A 28 14.76 0.14 0.16
CA SER A 28 13.98 0.16 -1.10
C SER A 28 13.26 1.49 -1.33
N SER A 29 13.72 2.56 -0.68
CA SER A 29 13.02 3.84 -0.70
C SER A 29 13.43 4.73 -1.88
N LEU A 30 12.43 5.36 -2.49
CA LEU A 30 12.62 6.32 -3.59
C LEU A 30 12.98 7.69 -3.03
N LYS A 31 14.27 7.95 -2.80
CA LYS A 31 14.90 9.20 -2.31
C LYS A 31 14.33 9.74 -0.98
N PRO A 32 15.18 10.06 0.01
CA PRO A 32 14.73 10.77 1.20
C PRO A 32 14.39 12.22 0.83
N ALA A 33 13.13 12.48 0.50
CA ALA A 33 12.62 13.84 0.52
C ALA A 33 12.10 14.13 1.92
N LEU A 34 12.47 15.29 2.48
CA LEU A 34 11.70 15.92 3.55
C LEU A 34 10.28 16.15 3.00
N PHE A 35 9.40 15.21 3.31
CA PHE A 35 8.00 15.23 2.94
C PHE A 35 7.19 15.43 4.21
N GLU A 36 7.10 16.69 4.60
CA GLU A 36 6.15 17.17 5.59
C GLU A 36 5.14 18.02 4.82
N ALA A 37 3.91 17.53 4.73
CA ALA A 37 2.90 18.17 3.91
C ALA A 37 1.81 18.76 4.80
N HIS A 38 1.92 20.06 5.11
CA HIS A 38 0.89 20.83 5.82
C HIS A 38 -0.36 21.10 4.97
N LYS A 39 -0.34 20.72 3.68
CA LYS A 39 -1.47 20.87 2.75
C LYS A 39 -2.61 19.87 2.99
N PHE A 40 -2.39 18.84 3.80
CA PHE A 40 -3.39 17.84 4.11
C PHE A 40 -4.14 18.20 5.39
N ALA A 41 -5.38 17.71 5.52
CA ALA A 41 -6.21 17.91 6.70
C ALA A 41 -5.62 17.32 8.00
N ALA A 42 -4.55 16.52 7.90
CA ALA A 42 -3.81 15.98 9.03
C ALA A 42 -2.31 15.89 8.70
N PRO A 43 -1.43 15.83 9.72
CA PRO A 43 0.00 15.67 9.52
C PRO A 43 0.34 14.43 8.70
N VAL A 44 1.26 14.60 7.75
CA VAL A 44 1.86 13.54 6.95
C VAL A 44 3.37 13.67 7.07
N ALA A 45 4.04 12.53 7.27
CA ALA A 45 5.48 12.49 7.46
C ALA A 45 6.10 11.32 6.69
N PHE A 46 7.35 11.48 6.28
CA PHE A 46 8.14 10.40 5.69
C PHE A 46 9.29 10.02 6.62
N SER A 47 9.41 8.74 6.94
CA SER A 47 10.46 8.21 7.82
C SER A 47 10.81 6.77 7.47
N ASN A 48 12.12 6.48 7.38
CA ASN A 48 12.68 5.15 7.08
C ASN A 48 12.01 4.43 5.89
N GLY A 49 11.74 5.16 4.80
CA GLY A 49 11.12 4.58 3.60
C GLY A 49 9.61 4.32 3.71
N ILE A 50 8.96 4.88 4.73
CA ILE A 50 7.53 4.77 4.99
C ILE A 50 6.91 6.16 5.00
N ILE A 51 5.79 6.31 4.29
CA ILE A 51 4.94 7.49 4.39
C ILE A 51 3.87 7.22 5.47
N PHE A 52 3.85 8.05 6.50
CA PHE A 52 2.88 8.04 7.59
C PHE A 52 1.81 9.10 7.33
N THR A 53 0.55 8.68 7.33
CA THR A 53 -0.63 9.52 7.13
C THR A 53 -1.58 9.40 8.31
N SER A 54 -2.82 9.86 8.17
CA SER A 54 -3.91 9.53 9.08
C SER A 54 -5.08 8.92 8.31
N GLU A 55 -6.04 8.33 9.03
CA GLU A 55 -7.33 7.86 8.49
C GLU A 55 -8.15 8.96 7.77
N PHE A 56 -7.89 10.23 8.08
CA PHE A 56 -8.59 11.37 7.48
C PHE A 56 -7.99 11.82 6.14
N VAL A 57 -6.84 11.27 5.75
CA VAL A 57 -6.12 11.66 4.53
C VAL A 57 -5.97 10.44 3.63
N LYS A 58 -6.44 10.56 2.38
CA LYS A 58 -6.39 9.46 1.42
C LYS A 58 -4.94 9.11 1.05
N LYS A 59 -4.61 7.82 1.16
CA LYS A 59 -3.31 7.26 0.77
C LYS A 59 -2.92 7.61 -0.67
N SER A 60 -3.88 7.59 -1.59
CA SER A 60 -3.68 7.92 -3.01
C SER A 60 -3.20 9.36 -3.22
N GLU A 61 -3.83 10.33 -2.57
CA GLU A 61 -3.48 11.75 -2.64
C GLU A 61 -2.10 12.02 -2.06
N VAL A 62 -1.79 11.38 -0.94
CA VAL A 62 -0.48 11.49 -0.30
C VAL A 62 0.61 10.90 -1.19
N LEU A 63 0.39 9.71 -1.73
CA LEU A 63 1.36 9.04 -2.60
C LEU A 63 1.58 9.84 -3.89
N LYS A 64 0.51 10.39 -4.48
CA LYS A 64 0.60 11.28 -5.64
C LYS A 64 1.44 12.52 -5.32
N ALA A 65 1.14 13.19 -4.21
CA ALA A 65 1.89 14.36 -3.76
C ALA A 65 3.37 14.05 -3.48
N TYR A 66 3.66 12.85 -2.96
CA TYR A 66 5.03 12.39 -2.75
C TYR A 66 5.76 12.25 -4.08
N PHE A 67 5.17 11.54 -5.06
CA PHE A 67 5.73 11.37 -6.40
C PHE A 67 5.96 12.70 -7.14
N GLU A 68 5.00 13.62 -7.08
CA GLU A 68 5.17 14.98 -7.59
C GLU A 68 6.35 15.70 -6.91
N ARG A 69 6.45 15.60 -5.57
CA ARG A 69 7.51 16.27 -4.79
C ARG A 69 8.91 15.77 -5.15
N ILE A 70 9.06 14.48 -5.42
CA ILE A 70 10.34 13.88 -5.82
C ILE A 70 10.59 13.93 -7.34
N ASN A 71 9.69 14.56 -8.09
CA ASN A 71 9.70 14.65 -9.55
C ASN A 71 9.90 13.27 -10.21
N PHE A 72 9.11 12.29 -9.74
CA PHE A 72 9.15 10.92 -10.23
C PHE A 72 7.73 10.37 -10.27
N MET A 73 7.32 9.84 -11.43
CA MET A 73 6.06 9.11 -11.56
C MET A 73 6.36 7.69 -12.07
N PRO A 74 6.00 6.64 -11.33
CA PRO A 74 6.23 5.26 -11.78
C PRO A 74 5.31 4.93 -12.97
N GLN A 75 5.77 4.05 -13.85
CA GLN A 75 4.93 3.49 -14.93
C GLN A 75 3.96 2.42 -14.42
N ARG A 76 4.34 1.72 -13.34
CA ARG A 76 3.56 0.66 -12.73
C ARG A 76 3.67 0.74 -11.20
N ILE A 77 2.55 0.54 -10.51
CA ILE A 77 2.46 0.44 -9.04
C ILE A 77 1.86 -0.92 -8.69
N VAL A 78 2.55 -1.68 -7.84
CA VAL A 78 1.96 -2.81 -7.13
C VAL A 78 1.58 -2.32 -5.74
N PHE A 79 0.30 -2.36 -5.41
CA PHE A 79 -0.22 -1.84 -4.15
C PHE A 79 -0.95 -2.95 -3.38
N VAL A 80 -0.53 -3.18 -2.14
CA VAL A 80 -1.10 -4.21 -1.26
C VAL A 80 -1.64 -3.51 -0.01
N ASP A 81 -2.92 -3.73 0.28
CA ASP A 81 -3.59 -3.13 1.45
C ASP A 81 -4.67 -4.07 1.97
N ASP A 82 -4.88 -4.06 3.28
CA ASP A 82 -5.93 -4.84 3.92
C ASP A 82 -7.32 -4.21 3.77
N THR A 83 -7.39 -2.97 3.29
CA THR A 83 -8.63 -2.24 3.10
C THR A 83 -8.92 -2.07 1.61
N LYS A 84 -9.93 -2.79 1.12
CA LYS A 84 -10.36 -2.75 -0.29
C LYS A 84 -10.55 -1.33 -0.85
N ARG A 85 -11.18 -0.43 -0.08
CA ARG A 85 -11.41 0.97 -0.50
C ARG A 85 -10.10 1.70 -0.81
N HIS A 86 -9.01 1.43 -0.08
CA HIS A 86 -7.71 2.04 -0.38
C HIS A 86 -7.12 1.53 -1.68
N VAL A 87 -7.28 0.24 -1.97
CA VAL A 87 -6.83 -0.37 -3.22
C VAL A 87 -7.55 0.24 -4.42
N GLU A 88 -8.88 0.32 -4.35
CA GLU A 88 -9.72 0.87 -5.41
C GLU A 88 -9.46 2.37 -5.64
N ASP A 89 -9.37 3.17 -4.57
CA ASP A 89 -9.12 4.62 -4.66
C ASP A 89 -7.73 4.91 -5.27
N LEU A 90 -6.70 4.14 -4.88
CA LEU A 90 -5.37 4.28 -5.46
C LEU A 90 -5.36 3.86 -6.94
N ALA A 91 -5.99 2.73 -7.29
CA ALA A 91 -6.10 2.28 -8.67
C ALA A 91 -6.80 3.33 -9.56
N HIS A 92 -7.91 3.90 -9.08
CA HIS A 92 -8.64 4.94 -9.79
C HIS A 92 -7.79 6.20 -10.02
N VAL A 93 -7.16 6.73 -8.96
CA VAL A 93 -6.35 7.96 -9.05
C VAL A 93 -5.17 7.81 -10.00
N PHE A 94 -4.45 6.68 -9.94
CA PHE A 94 -3.24 6.49 -10.73
C PHE A 94 -3.50 5.99 -12.15
N SER A 95 -4.57 5.23 -12.38
CA SER A 95 -4.98 4.86 -13.75
C SER A 95 -5.37 6.09 -14.57
N ALA A 96 -6.02 7.09 -13.95
CA ALA A 96 -6.32 8.37 -14.59
C ALA A 96 -5.05 9.18 -14.96
N LEU A 97 -3.91 8.87 -14.35
CA LEU A 97 -2.59 9.46 -14.66
C LEU A 97 -1.78 8.61 -15.65
N GLY A 98 -2.38 7.56 -16.23
CA GLY A 98 -1.69 6.65 -17.15
C GLY A 98 -0.72 5.67 -16.47
N VAL A 99 -0.82 5.49 -15.15
CA VAL A 99 -0.01 4.55 -14.39
C VAL A 99 -0.75 3.22 -14.25
N THR A 100 -0.10 2.11 -14.60
CA THR A 100 -0.68 0.77 -14.41
C THR A 100 -0.67 0.40 -12.93
N VAL A 101 -1.83 0.15 -12.33
CA VAL A 101 -1.93 -0.29 -10.93
C VAL A 101 -2.33 -1.75 -10.83
N ILE A 102 -1.50 -2.55 -10.18
CA ILE A 102 -1.82 -3.92 -9.74
C ILE A 102 -2.19 -3.82 -8.26
N GLY A 103 -3.48 -3.81 -7.96
CA GLY A 103 -4.01 -3.69 -6.60
C GLY A 103 -4.34 -5.05 -5.99
N LEU A 104 -3.78 -5.35 -4.82
CA LEU A 104 -3.99 -6.60 -4.07
C LEU A 104 -4.68 -6.30 -2.74
N HIS A 105 -5.92 -6.73 -2.60
CA HIS A 105 -6.64 -6.65 -1.33
C HIS A 105 -6.28 -7.86 -0.45
N TYR A 106 -5.67 -7.60 0.71
CA TYR A 106 -5.20 -8.63 1.65
C TYR A 106 -6.03 -8.64 2.94
N PRO A 107 -7.22 -9.28 2.95
CA PRO A 107 -8.17 -9.19 4.06
C PRO A 107 -7.77 -10.00 5.31
N LEU A 108 -6.66 -10.75 5.27
CA LEU A 108 -6.28 -11.67 6.36
C LEU A 108 -6.05 -10.96 7.70
N VAL A 109 -5.79 -9.65 7.71
CA VAL A 109 -5.74 -8.84 8.95
C VAL A 109 -7.13 -8.72 9.59
N GLN A 110 -8.20 -8.72 8.80
CA GLN A 110 -9.59 -8.63 9.26
C GLN A 110 -10.18 -10.00 9.60
N ALA A 111 -9.66 -11.07 9.00
CA ALA A 111 -10.06 -12.44 9.26
C ALA A 111 -9.43 -12.96 10.56
N ARG A 112 -9.97 -12.52 11.71
CA ARG A 112 -9.60 -13.11 13.01
C ARG A 112 -9.85 -14.63 12.93
N ASN A 113 -8.81 -15.42 13.20
CA ASN A 113 -8.80 -16.89 13.32
C ASN A 113 -8.70 -17.73 12.03
N THR A 114 -8.29 -17.18 10.88
CA THR A 114 -7.93 -18.04 9.75
C THR A 114 -6.46 -18.47 9.86
N PRO A 115 -6.14 -19.77 9.96
CA PRO A 115 -4.76 -20.22 9.92
C PRO A 115 -4.12 -19.84 8.57
N TRP A 116 -2.83 -19.49 8.60
CA TRP A 116 -2.06 -19.21 7.39
C TRP A 116 -2.19 -20.37 6.39
N ASN A 117 -2.53 -20.05 5.13
CA ASN A 117 -2.62 -21.01 4.05
C ASN A 117 -1.63 -20.62 2.95
N GLN A 118 -0.47 -21.30 2.94
CA GLN A 118 0.59 -21.05 1.98
C GLN A 118 0.16 -21.32 0.53
N ALA A 119 -0.66 -22.34 0.28
CA ALA A 119 -1.15 -22.64 -1.06
C ALA A 119 -2.00 -21.49 -1.61
N LYS A 120 -2.85 -20.89 -0.76
CA LYS A 120 -3.67 -19.72 -1.12
C LYS A 120 -2.81 -18.48 -1.41
N ALA A 121 -1.75 -18.26 -0.63
CA ALA A 121 -0.83 -17.14 -0.87
C ALA A 121 -0.06 -17.30 -2.19
N ASN A 122 0.40 -18.51 -2.49
CA ASN A 122 1.10 -18.83 -3.73
C ASN A 122 0.16 -18.70 -4.95
N ASP A 123 -1.08 -19.15 -4.83
CA ASP A 123 -2.08 -19.04 -5.90
C ASP A 123 -2.36 -17.57 -6.27
N ILE A 124 -2.58 -16.71 -5.27
CA ILE A 124 -2.71 -15.27 -5.47
C ILE A 124 -1.47 -14.71 -6.16
N PHE A 125 -0.28 -15.08 -5.69
CA PHE A 125 0.99 -14.60 -6.25
C PHE A 125 1.18 -15.00 -7.72
N GLU A 126 0.90 -16.26 -8.07
CA GLU A 126 1.00 -16.77 -9.44
C GLU A 126 -0.01 -16.10 -10.38
N HIS A 127 -1.25 -15.89 -9.91
CA HIS A 127 -2.27 -15.20 -10.68
C HIS A 127 -1.98 -13.71 -10.90
N CYS A 128 -1.16 -13.09 -10.05
CA CYS A 128 -0.76 -11.69 -10.17
C CYS A 128 0.42 -11.46 -11.12
N ASN A 129 1.08 -12.52 -11.62
CA ASN A 129 2.17 -12.44 -12.58
C ASN A 129 1.71 -12.21 -14.04
N HIS A 130 0.41 -12.08 -14.29
CA HIS A 130 -0.13 -11.76 -15.60
C HIS A 130 -0.66 -10.32 -15.64
N ASP A 131 -0.22 -9.56 -16.65
CA ASP A 131 -0.39 -8.12 -16.95
C ASP A 131 -1.85 -7.60 -17.08
N THR A 132 -2.78 -8.13 -16.30
CA THR A 132 -4.17 -7.75 -16.30
C THR A 132 -4.63 -7.64 -14.86
N ALA A 133 -5.11 -6.44 -14.49
CA ALA A 133 -5.89 -6.26 -13.27
C ALA A 133 -6.97 -7.34 -13.25
N VAL A 134 -6.79 -8.36 -12.39
CA VAL A 134 -7.75 -9.44 -12.25
C VAL A 134 -9.01 -8.77 -11.75
N SER A 135 -10.06 -8.74 -12.59
CA SER A 135 -11.31 -8.11 -12.22
C SER A 135 -11.81 -8.77 -10.94
N ASP A 136 -12.32 -7.93 -10.05
CA ASP A 136 -12.82 -8.24 -8.71
C ASP A 136 -13.75 -9.47 -8.65
N GLN A 137 -14.34 -9.84 -9.79
CA GLN A 137 -15.22 -10.99 -9.99
C GLN A 137 -14.47 -12.34 -10.06
N ARG A 138 -13.24 -12.39 -10.59
CA ARG A 138 -12.43 -13.62 -10.67
C ARG A 138 -11.74 -13.97 -9.35
N CYS A 139 -11.28 -12.98 -8.60
CA CYS A 139 -10.78 -13.21 -7.23
C CYS A 139 -11.89 -13.75 -6.30
N ARG A 140 -13.15 -13.32 -6.47
CA ARG A 140 -14.28 -13.87 -5.70
C ARG A 140 -14.57 -15.32 -6.03
N GLN A 141 -14.52 -15.71 -7.31
CA GLN A 141 -14.76 -17.10 -7.72
C GLN A 141 -13.72 -18.08 -7.16
N ALA A 142 -12.45 -17.66 -7.05
CA ALA A 142 -11.41 -18.46 -6.40
C ALA A 142 -11.57 -18.55 -4.87
N ILE A 143 -12.25 -17.57 -4.25
CA ILE A 143 -12.51 -17.52 -2.80
C ILE A 143 -13.77 -18.31 -2.41
N GLU A 144 -14.79 -18.39 -3.29
CA GLU A 144 -16.08 -19.05 -3.01
C GLU A 144 -16.13 -20.52 -3.44
N ALA A 145 -15.13 -21.02 -4.17
CA ALA A 145 -15.09 -22.41 -4.63
C ALA A 145 -14.57 -23.43 -3.59
N TYR A 146 -14.19 -22.98 -2.38
CA TYR A 146 -13.66 -23.79 -1.27
C TYR A 146 -13.97 -23.16 0.09
#